data_AF-A0A5C6UTY8-F1
#
_entry.id   AF-A0A5C6UTY8-F1
#
_cell.length_a   1.000
_cell.length_b   1.000
_cell.length_c   1.000
_cell.angle_alpha   90.00
_cell.angle_beta   90.00
_cell.angle_gamma   90.00
#
_symmetry.space_group_name_H-M   'P 1'
#
loop_
_entity.id
_entity.type
_entity.pdbx_description
1 polymer ?
#
loop_
_entity_poly.entity_id
_entity_poly.type
_entity_poly.pdbx_seq_one_letter_code
_entity_poly.pdbx_strand_id
1 'polypeptide(L)'
;MKKVLFFVSTVFAFQACKKVDLERSTVSNSLQSVNYGVVHNEYMDNLLNFQADTTITSFSDKKDYVIDFHTSYSSQSSLSASDQNDVNSSLNDSKDYLDLQKFIDQAVYGEGSFTNNYSGSYFKLYSELLTDSKISTLLATKMIEIGKLAKQNLDGTLPDDALYNSLKLMQEEVKITGITIDQGELAYLQSVLDIGVSSYEWWSVNSSEISNHYKVAPWIIADLIGAGFSGGIALLVQPDGDINWKAVLAAGLGGAIASSTGGALRIARYLFG
;
A
#
# COMPACT_ATOMS: atom_id res chain seq x y z
N MET A 1 54.12 -69.19 7.79
CA MET A 1 53.71 -67.78 7.94
C MET A 1 52.78 -67.41 6.79
N LYS A 2 51.46 -67.42 7.02
CA LYS A 2 50.45 -67.02 6.02
C LYS A 2 49.93 -65.63 6.41
N LYS A 3 50.10 -64.63 5.55
CA LYS A 3 49.55 -63.29 5.72
C LYS A 3 48.07 -63.32 5.29
N VAL A 4 47.16 -63.08 6.23
CA VAL A 4 45.75 -62.83 5.94
C VAL A 4 45.60 -61.33 5.70
N LEU A 5 45.26 -60.96 4.47
CA LEU A 5 44.99 -59.59 4.07
C LEU A 5 43.51 -59.30 4.41
N PHE A 6 43.26 -58.44 5.40
CA PHE A 6 41.92 -57.94 5.68
C PHE A 6 41.59 -56.83 4.68
N PHE A 7 40.65 -57.08 3.77
CA PHE A 7 40.06 -56.07 2.91
C PHE A 7 38.90 -55.41 3.68
N VAL A 8 39.10 -54.17 4.11
CA VAL A 8 38.03 -53.34 4.68
C VAL A 8 37.34 -52.64 3.52
N SER A 9 36.17 -53.13 3.12
CA SER A 9 35.30 -52.43 2.17
C SER A 9 34.50 -51.36 2.91
N THR A 10 34.85 -50.10 2.70
CA THR A 10 34.06 -48.94 3.13
C THR A 10 32.78 -48.90 2.30
N VAL A 11 31.65 -49.28 2.91
CA VAL A 11 30.32 -49.10 2.32
C VAL A 11 29.97 -47.62 2.40
N PHE A 12 30.11 -46.91 1.28
CA PHE A 12 29.48 -45.59 1.12
C PHE A 12 27.97 -45.81 1.00
N ALA A 13 27.25 -45.64 2.10
CA ALA A 13 25.81 -45.48 2.06
C ALA A 13 25.51 -44.10 1.47
N PHE A 14 25.26 -44.05 0.16
CA PHE A 14 24.52 -42.94 -0.43
C PHE A 14 23.12 -42.94 0.19
N GLN A 15 22.91 -42.14 1.23
CA GLN A 15 21.55 -41.68 1.52
C GLN A 15 21.12 -40.89 0.29
N ALA A 16 20.25 -41.53 -0.51
CA ALA A 16 19.48 -40.83 -1.50
C ALA A 16 18.81 -39.66 -0.79
N CYS A 17 19.28 -38.46 -1.10
CA CYS A 17 18.61 -37.23 -0.76
C CYS A 17 17.22 -37.37 -1.37
N LYS A 18 16.22 -37.70 -0.54
CA LYS A 18 14.83 -37.60 -0.94
C LYS A 18 14.68 -36.16 -1.36
N LYS A 19 14.53 -35.94 -2.66
CA LYS A 19 14.02 -34.70 -3.20
C LYS A 19 12.72 -34.49 -2.44
N VAL A 20 12.75 -33.57 -1.49
CA VAL A 20 11.53 -33.00 -0.95
C VAL A 20 10.94 -32.35 -2.18
N ASP A 21 9.97 -33.01 -2.78
CA ASP A 21 9.02 -32.33 -3.63
C ASP A 21 8.42 -31.28 -2.70
N LEU A 22 8.96 -30.06 -2.79
CA LEU A 22 8.22 -28.87 -2.48
C LEU A 22 7.01 -28.99 -3.40
N GLU A 23 5.94 -29.60 -2.88
CA GLU A 23 4.60 -29.22 -3.25
C GLU A 23 4.61 -27.70 -3.08
N ARG A 24 4.83 -27.04 -4.21
CA ARG A 24 4.49 -25.65 -4.43
C ARG A 24 3.00 -25.63 -4.15
N SER A 25 2.68 -25.40 -2.88
CA SER A 25 1.32 -25.29 -2.41
C SER A 25 0.70 -24.28 -3.35
N THR A 26 -0.35 -24.70 -4.03
CA THR A 26 -1.14 -23.87 -4.93
C THR A 26 -1.98 -22.91 -4.08
N VAL A 27 -1.31 -22.17 -3.21
CA VAL A 27 -1.87 -21.09 -2.42
C VAL A 27 -1.88 -19.86 -3.33
N SER A 28 -2.97 -19.84 -4.08
CA SER A 28 -3.67 -18.71 -4.68
C SER A 28 -2.90 -17.72 -5.56
N ASN A 29 -2.97 -17.96 -6.88
CA ASN A 29 -2.83 -16.92 -7.92
C ASN A 29 -3.84 -15.75 -7.78
N SER A 30 -4.76 -15.74 -6.80
CA SER A 30 -5.82 -14.73 -6.70
C SER A 30 -5.39 -13.41 -6.07
N LEU A 31 -4.28 -13.37 -5.32
CA LEU A 31 -3.83 -12.11 -4.67
C LEU A 31 -3.06 -11.21 -5.64
N GLN A 32 -2.41 -11.79 -6.65
CA GLN A 32 -1.61 -11.08 -7.65
C GLN A 32 -2.37 -10.80 -8.97
N SER A 33 -3.63 -11.22 -9.11
CA SER A 33 -4.39 -11.02 -10.36
C SER A 33 -4.92 -9.59 -10.52
N VAL A 34 -4.95 -8.80 -9.45
CA VAL A 34 -5.44 -7.41 -9.45
C VAL A 34 -4.25 -6.46 -9.49
N ASN A 35 -4.20 -5.60 -10.51
CA ASN A 35 -3.25 -4.49 -10.56
C ASN A 35 -3.86 -3.29 -9.82
N TYR A 36 -3.47 -3.11 -8.56
CA TYR A 36 -4.03 -2.07 -7.70
C TYR A 36 -3.68 -0.64 -8.16
N GLY A 37 -2.60 -0.45 -8.93
CA GLY A 37 -2.29 0.84 -9.54
C GLY A 37 -3.27 1.23 -10.66
N VAL A 38 -3.71 0.26 -11.46
CA VAL A 38 -4.76 0.48 -12.47
C VAL A 38 -6.09 0.79 -11.80
N VAL A 39 -6.50 0.00 -10.82
CA VAL A 39 -7.76 0.22 -10.09
C VAL A 39 -7.74 1.58 -9.39
N HIS A 40 -6.64 1.95 -8.74
CA HIS A 40 -6.48 3.29 -8.15
C HIS A 40 -6.78 4.39 -9.17
N ASN A 41 -6.17 4.30 -10.36
CA ASN A 41 -6.37 5.30 -11.41
C ASN A 41 -7.79 5.32 -11.98
N GLU A 42 -8.53 4.19 -11.97
CA GLU A 42 -9.97 4.19 -12.29
C GLU A 42 -10.77 5.11 -11.36
N TYR A 43 -10.47 5.10 -10.05
CA TYR A 43 -11.11 6.00 -9.08
C TYR A 43 -10.68 7.45 -9.27
N MET A 44 -9.41 7.70 -9.64
CA MET A 44 -8.90 9.03 -9.95
C MET A 44 -9.50 9.60 -11.24
N ASP A 45 -9.72 8.77 -12.25
CA ASP A 45 -10.44 9.17 -13.47
C ASP A 45 -11.89 9.52 -13.15
N ASN A 46 -12.54 8.74 -12.28
CA ASN A 46 -13.90 9.06 -11.84
C ASN A 46 -13.97 10.41 -11.13
N LEU A 47 -12.94 10.80 -10.37
CA LEU A 47 -12.84 12.08 -9.66
C LEU A 47 -13.11 13.31 -10.55
N LEU A 48 -12.78 13.21 -11.84
CA LEU A 48 -13.03 14.26 -12.82
C LEU A 48 -14.53 14.57 -13.01
N ASN A 49 -15.40 13.63 -12.64
CA ASN A 49 -16.85 13.75 -12.66
C ASN A 49 -17.44 14.28 -11.34
N PHE A 50 -16.62 14.58 -10.33
CA PHE A 50 -17.10 15.07 -9.04
C PHE A 50 -17.84 16.40 -9.18
N GLN A 51 -19.03 16.49 -8.56
CA GLN A 51 -19.84 17.69 -8.52
C GLN A 51 -20.05 18.10 -7.05
N ALA A 52 -19.65 19.32 -6.71
CA ALA A 52 -19.79 19.84 -5.36
C ALA A 52 -21.26 20.07 -4.99
N ASP A 53 -21.71 19.49 -3.87
CA ASP A 53 -23.00 19.86 -3.28
C ASP A 53 -22.82 21.03 -2.31
N THR A 54 -23.10 22.24 -2.80
CA THR A 54 -22.98 23.50 -2.04
C THR A 54 -23.98 23.63 -0.88
N THR A 55 -24.95 22.73 -0.76
CA THR A 55 -25.89 22.73 0.38
C THR A 55 -25.28 22.12 1.63
N ILE A 56 -24.24 21.29 1.48
CA ILE A 56 -23.50 20.66 2.57
C ILE A 56 -22.42 21.63 3.07
N THR A 57 -22.57 22.10 4.30
CA THR A 57 -21.69 23.13 4.87
C THR A 57 -20.71 22.59 5.90
N SER A 58 -21.06 21.52 6.60
CA SER A 58 -20.20 20.96 7.65
C SER A 58 -19.02 20.19 7.04
N PHE A 59 -17.82 20.40 7.58
CA PHE A 59 -16.61 19.72 7.06
C PHE A 59 -16.73 18.19 7.17
N SER A 60 -17.37 17.69 8.23
CA SER A 60 -17.60 16.25 8.40
C SER A 60 -18.50 15.70 7.30
N ASP A 61 -19.63 16.35 7.04
CA ASP A 61 -20.60 15.88 6.04
C ASP A 61 -20.04 16.04 4.62
N LYS A 62 -19.21 17.05 4.37
CA LYS A 62 -18.48 17.20 3.10
C LYS A 62 -17.52 16.01 2.88
N LYS A 63 -16.82 15.53 3.91
CA LYS A 63 -15.99 14.32 3.80
C LYS A 63 -16.84 13.09 3.49
N ASP A 64 -17.94 12.92 4.19
CA ASP A 64 -18.85 11.79 3.98
C ASP A 64 -19.42 11.82 2.53
N TYR A 65 -19.79 12.99 2.01
CA TYR A 65 -20.21 13.17 0.61
C TYR A 65 -19.14 12.75 -0.41
N VAL A 66 -17.87 13.07 -0.15
CA VAL A 66 -16.75 12.68 -1.02
C VAL A 66 -16.50 11.16 -0.97
N ILE A 67 -16.64 10.54 0.20
CA ILE A 67 -16.55 9.08 0.33
C ILE A 67 -17.73 8.40 -0.37
N ASP A 68 -18.95 8.91 -0.21
CA ASP A 68 -20.15 8.39 -0.90
C ASP A 68 -20.02 8.43 -2.42
N PHE A 69 -19.36 9.47 -2.95
CA PHE A 69 -19.04 9.58 -4.37
C PHE A 69 -18.15 8.41 -4.85
N HIS A 70 -17.09 8.08 -4.12
CA HIS A 70 -16.21 6.96 -4.48
C HIS A 70 -16.87 5.59 -4.25
N THR A 71 -17.59 5.41 -3.14
CA THR A 71 -18.27 4.14 -2.86
C THR A 71 -19.38 3.84 -3.86
N SER A 72 -20.03 4.87 -4.42
CA SER A 72 -20.98 4.73 -5.52
C SER A 72 -20.31 4.26 -6.82
N TYR A 73 -19.08 4.71 -7.06
CA TYR A 73 -18.29 4.31 -8.24
C TYR A 73 -17.78 2.87 -8.16
N SER A 74 -17.57 2.30 -6.97
CA SER A 74 -16.92 0.98 -6.83
C SER A 74 -17.62 -0.14 -7.60
N SER A 75 -18.96 -0.07 -7.76
CA SER A 75 -19.75 -1.00 -8.58
C SER A 75 -19.40 -1.00 -10.08
N GLN A 76 -18.72 0.05 -10.57
CA GLN A 76 -18.26 0.22 -11.95
C GLN A 76 -16.76 -0.07 -12.10
N SER A 77 -16.03 -0.29 -11.01
CA SER A 77 -14.60 -0.64 -11.03
C SER A 77 -14.37 -2.07 -11.53
N SER A 78 -13.13 -2.37 -11.90
CA SER A 78 -12.72 -3.72 -12.31
C SER A 78 -12.62 -4.75 -11.16
N LEU A 79 -12.89 -4.34 -9.92
CA LEU A 79 -12.86 -5.19 -8.73
C LEU A 79 -14.00 -6.21 -8.67
N SER A 80 -13.76 -7.34 -7.99
CA SER A 80 -14.85 -8.28 -7.66
C SER A 80 -15.81 -7.69 -6.62
N ALA A 81 -17.06 -8.16 -6.56
CA ALA A 81 -18.04 -7.66 -5.59
C ALA A 81 -17.58 -7.77 -4.12
N SER A 82 -16.77 -8.79 -3.79
CA SER A 82 -16.17 -8.91 -2.45
C SER A 82 -15.14 -7.81 -2.22
N ASP A 83 -14.22 -7.61 -3.18
CA ASP A 83 -13.17 -6.61 -3.05
C ASP A 83 -13.75 -5.18 -3.07
N GLN A 84 -14.85 -4.95 -3.79
CA GLN A 84 -15.60 -3.68 -3.77
C GLN A 84 -16.12 -3.36 -2.35
N ASN A 85 -16.63 -4.34 -1.62
CA ASN A 85 -17.10 -4.15 -0.24
C ASN A 85 -15.94 -3.84 0.72
N ASP A 86 -14.81 -4.54 0.55
CA ASP A 86 -13.62 -4.33 1.38
C ASP A 86 -13.03 -2.93 1.13
N VAL A 87 -12.94 -2.49 -0.13
CA VAL A 87 -12.50 -1.14 -0.50
C VAL A 87 -13.47 -0.08 0.01
N ASN A 88 -14.78 -0.27 -0.12
CA ASN A 88 -15.78 0.66 0.41
C ASN A 88 -15.68 0.82 1.94
N SER A 89 -15.42 -0.27 2.65
CA SER A 89 -15.19 -0.22 4.10
C SER A 89 -13.93 0.57 4.41
N SER A 90 -12.84 0.29 3.69
CA SER A 90 -11.57 1.02 3.85
C SER A 90 -11.68 2.51 3.54
N LEU A 91 -12.43 2.91 2.51
CA LEU A 91 -12.66 4.32 2.18
C LEU A 91 -13.32 5.06 3.35
N ASN A 92 -14.29 4.44 4.01
CA ASN A 92 -14.94 4.99 5.21
C ASN A 92 -13.95 5.12 6.37
N ASP A 93 -13.14 4.08 6.61
CA ASP A 93 -12.10 4.10 7.67
C ASP A 93 -11.00 5.14 7.39
N SER A 94 -10.80 5.50 6.11
CA SER A 94 -9.75 6.40 5.63
C SER A 94 -10.23 7.82 5.38
N LYS A 95 -11.48 8.17 5.71
CA LYS A 95 -12.08 9.47 5.37
C LYS A 95 -11.31 10.67 5.92
N ASP A 96 -10.62 10.49 7.04
CA ASP A 96 -9.80 11.54 7.64
C ASP A 96 -8.58 11.91 6.79
N TYR A 97 -8.19 11.08 5.82
CA TYR A 97 -7.09 11.38 4.91
C TYR A 97 -7.46 12.43 3.85
N LEU A 98 -8.74 12.76 3.71
CA LEU A 98 -9.22 13.86 2.87
C LEU A 98 -8.70 15.22 3.36
N ASP A 99 -8.39 15.34 4.66
CA ASP A 99 -7.59 16.45 5.19
C ASP A 99 -6.10 16.14 4.96
N LEU A 100 -5.66 16.32 3.72
CA LEU A 100 -4.38 15.79 3.27
C LEU A 100 -3.19 16.36 4.06
N GLN A 101 -3.19 17.65 4.39
CA GLN A 101 -2.10 18.23 5.18
C GLN A 101 -2.02 17.58 6.55
N LYS A 102 -3.16 17.46 7.24
CA LYS A 102 -3.23 16.80 8.54
C LYS A 102 -2.80 15.34 8.45
N PHE A 103 -3.23 14.63 7.41
CA PHE A 103 -2.79 13.25 7.17
C PHE A 103 -1.27 13.14 7.02
N ILE A 104 -0.65 13.99 6.20
CA ILE A 104 0.80 13.98 5.99
C ILE A 104 1.55 14.34 7.28
N ASP A 105 1.12 15.37 7.99
CA ASP A 105 1.71 15.78 9.28
C ASP A 105 1.70 14.61 10.27
N GLN A 106 0.60 13.86 10.33
CA GLN A 106 0.45 12.71 11.23
C GLN A 106 1.20 11.47 10.75
N ALA A 107 0.94 11.03 9.52
CA ALA A 107 1.46 9.78 8.98
C ALA A 107 2.98 9.86 8.76
N VAL A 108 3.50 10.96 8.25
CA VAL A 108 4.93 11.07 7.89
C VAL A 108 5.74 11.67 9.04
N TYR A 109 5.28 12.77 9.62
CA TYR A 109 6.03 13.52 10.63
C TYR A 109 5.70 13.11 12.08
N GLY A 110 4.62 12.34 12.29
CA GLY A 110 4.17 11.94 13.62
C GLY A 110 3.57 13.09 14.43
N GLU A 111 3.12 14.14 13.75
CA GLU A 111 2.58 15.34 14.36
C GLU A 111 1.06 15.23 14.51
N GLY A 112 0.59 14.89 15.71
CA GLY A 112 -0.85 14.83 16.06
C GLY A 112 -1.38 13.41 16.27
N SER A 113 -2.71 13.25 16.19
CA SER A 113 -3.40 11.96 16.34
C SER A 113 -4.53 11.79 15.31
N PHE A 114 -4.66 10.58 14.78
CA PHE A 114 -5.82 10.16 14.00
C PHE A 114 -7.03 9.96 14.91
N THR A 115 -8.24 10.09 14.38
CA THR A 115 -9.47 9.74 15.14
C THR A 115 -9.68 8.21 15.21
N ASN A 116 -8.93 7.46 14.40
CA ASN A 116 -9.15 6.07 14.00
C ASN A 116 -8.40 5.07 14.91
N ASN A 117 -8.20 5.40 16.19
CA ASN A 117 -7.56 4.58 17.24
C ASN A 117 -6.06 4.23 17.10
N TYR A 118 -5.42 4.45 15.95
CA TYR A 118 -3.97 4.37 15.83
C TYR A 118 -3.35 5.77 15.80
N SER A 119 -2.44 6.09 16.73
CA SER A 119 -1.84 7.44 16.85
C SER A 119 -0.35 7.48 16.48
N GLY A 120 0.15 6.48 15.77
CA GLY A 120 1.56 6.41 15.37
C GLY A 120 1.79 6.92 13.95
N SER A 121 3.06 7.25 13.66
CA SER A 121 3.49 7.52 12.29
C SER A 121 3.64 6.23 11.48
N TYR A 122 3.77 6.37 10.16
CA TYR A 122 4.11 5.32 9.21
C TYR A 122 5.37 4.55 9.65
N PHE A 123 6.42 5.26 10.06
CA PHE A 123 7.65 4.61 10.51
C PHE A 123 7.46 3.80 11.79
N LYS A 124 6.69 4.34 12.73
CA LYS A 124 6.35 3.64 13.98
C LYS A 124 5.52 2.38 13.68
N LEU A 125 4.59 2.48 12.72
CA LEU A 125 3.70 1.38 12.33
C LEU A 125 4.49 0.16 11.88
N TYR A 126 5.43 0.32 10.94
CA TYR A 126 6.23 -0.81 10.47
C TYR A 126 7.25 -1.32 11.49
N SER A 127 7.69 -0.46 12.42
CA SER A 127 8.49 -0.92 13.57
C SER A 127 7.67 -1.79 14.51
N GLU A 128 6.41 -1.44 14.78
CA GLU A 128 5.49 -2.22 15.63
C GLU A 128 5.10 -3.53 14.95
N LEU A 129 4.69 -3.50 13.68
CA LEU A 129 4.38 -4.71 12.90
C LEU A 129 5.54 -5.72 12.87
N LEU A 130 6.78 -5.23 12.76
CA LEU A 130 7.97 -6.08 12.84
C LEU A 130 8.19 -6.64 14.25
N THR A 131 8.02 -5.80 15.27
CA THR A 131 8.18 -6.20 16.68
C THR A 131 7.17 -7.27 17.08
N ASP A 132 5.93 -7.13 16.60
CA ASP A 132 4.83 -8.07 16.85
C ASP A 132 4.89 -9.30 15.92
N SER A 133 5.93 -9.42 15.10
CA SER A 133 6.11 -10.51 14.13
C SER A 133 4.93 -10.68 13.16
N LYS A 134 4.18 -9.59 12.90
CA LYS A 134 3.10 -9.55 11.89
C LYS A 134 3.64 -9.50 10.46
N ILE A 135 4.87 -9.03 10.30
CA ILE A 135 5.55 -8.97 9.00
C ILE A 135 7.02 -9.38 9.11
N SER A 136 7.60 -9.82 8.00
CA SER A 136 9.03 -10.10 7.88
C SER A 136 9.89 -8.83 7.98
N THR A 137 11.14 -9.02 8.40
CA THR A 137 12.17 -7.96 8.36
C THR A 137 12.31 -7.34 6.98
N LEU A 138 12.13 -8.13 5.92
CA LEU A 138 12.28 -7.65 4.56
C LEU A 138 11.14 -6.71 4.18
N LEU A 139 9.88 -7.09 4.43
CA LEU A 139 8.75 -6.21 4.17
C LEU A 139 8.88 -4.92 4.97
N ALA A 140 9.16 -5.02 6.28
CA ALA A 140 9.35 -3.85 7.13
C ALA A 140 10.44 -2.91 6.60
N THR A 141 11.58 -3.48 6.15
CA THR A 141 12.69 -2.70 5.58
C THR A 141 12.27 -1.96 4.32
N LYS A 142 11.59 -2.64 3.38
CA LYS A 142 11.15 -2.04 2.12
C LYS A 142 10.07 -0.98 2.33
N MET A 143 9.12 -1.21 3.23
CA MET A 143 8.11 -0.19 3.57
C MET A 143 8.76 1.03 4.23
N ILE A 144 9.69 0.85 5.17
CA ILE A 144 10.44 1.96 5.77
C ILE A 144 11.26 2.73 4.70
N GLU A 145 11.85 2.03 3.73
CA GLU A 145 12.56 2.64 2.60
C GLU A 145 11.62 3.51 1.75
N ILE A 146 10.44 3.00 1.40
CA ILE A 146 9.37 3.75 0.72
C ILE A 146 9.00 5.01 1.50
N GLY A 147 8.74 4.90 2.80
CA GLY A 147 8.42 6.03 3.66
C GLY A 147 9.54 7.09 3.71
N LYS A 148 10.81 6.67 3.70
CA LYS A 148 11.96 7.58 3.66
C LYS A 148 12.02 8.35 2.34
N LEU A 149 11.85 7.67 1.21
CA LEU A 149 11.84 8.31 -0.11
C LEU A 149 10.70 9.34 -0.21
N ALA A 150 9.50 8.97 0.25
CA ALA A 150 8.36 9.86 0.30
C ALA A 150 8.63 11.10 1.18
N LYS A 151 9.19 10.91 2.38
CA LYS A 151 9.57 12.02 3.27
C LYS A 151 10.65 12.91 2.65
N GLN A 152 11.67 12.34 2.00
CA GLN A 152 12.71 13.12 1.34
C GLN A 152 12.13 13.98 0.21
N ASN A 153 11.13 13.47 -0.51
CA ASN A 153 10.42 14.21 -1.55
C ASN A 153 9.56 15.33 -0.94
N LEU A 154 8.82 15.07 0.15
CA LEU A 154 8.10 16.10 0.91
C LEU A 154 9.03 17.22 1.41
N ASP A 155 10.22 16.85 1.89
CA ASP A 155 11.20 17.80 2.41
C ASP A 155 11.95 18.55 1.29
N GLY A 156 11.67 18.26 0.00
CA GLY A 156 12.31 18.86 -1.16
C GLY A 156 13.75 18.41 -1.41
N THR A 157 14.19 17.35 -0.74
CA THR A 157 15.55 16.77 -0.86
C THR A 157 15.66 15.67 -1.92
N LEU A 158 14.52 15.17 -2.40
CA LEU A 158 14.43 14.21 -3.51
C LEU A 158 13.42 14.75 -4.54
N PRO A 159 13.83 15.00 -5.80
CA PRO A 159 12.88 15.42 -6.84
C PRO A 159 11.85 14.33 -7.20
N ASP A 160 10.69 14.73 -7.73
CA ASP A 160 9.59 13.81 -8.07
C ASP A 160 10.04 12.70 -9.03
N ASP A 161 10.80 13.05 -10.07
CA ASP A 161 11.32 12.10 -11.06
C ASP A 161 12.28 11.08 -10.41
N ALA A 162 13.03 11.52 -9.40
CA ALA A 162 13.94 10.65 -8.67
C ALA A 162 13.17 9.69 -7.76
N LEU A 163 12.11 10.16 -7.08
CA LEU A 163 11.18 9.31 -6.33
C LEU A 163 10.57 8.24 -7.26
N TYR A 164 10.02 8.64 -8.40
CA TYR A 164 9.43 7.72 -9.38
C TYR A 164 10.39 6.64 -9.85
N ASN A 165 11.61 7.03 -10.22
CA ASN A 165 12.63 6.08 -10.65
C ASN A 165 13.03 5.12 -9.53
N SER A 166 13.14 5.60 -8.29
CA SER A 166 13.37 4.72 -7.12
C SER A 166 12.26 3.71 -6.91
N LEU A 167 10.98 4.11 -7.04
CA LEU A 167 9.84 3.20 -6.94
C LEU A 167 9.85 2.15 -8.07
N LYS A 168 10.12 2.55 -9.31
CA LYS A 168 10.26 1.62 -10.45
C LYS A 168 11.38 0.62 -10.25
N LEU A 169 12.54 1.07 -9.79
CA LEU A 169 13.67 0.17 -9.48
C LEU A 169 13.27 -0.85 -8.41
N MET A 170 12.58 -0.40 -7.34
CA MET A 170 12.11 -1.30 -6.29
C MET A 170 11.06 -2.30 -6.82
N GLN A 171 10.16 -1.87 -7.71
CA GLN A 171 9.17 -2.73 -8.37
C GLN A 171 9.86 -3.82 -9.22
N GLU A 172 10.91 -3.48 -9.96
CA GLU A 172 11.68 -4.44 -10.75
C GLU A 172 12.51 -5.39 -9.86
N GLU A 173 13.11 -4.89 -8.77
CA GLU A 173 13.77 -5.73 -7.78
C GLU A 173 12.84 -6.84 -7.28
N VAL A 174 11.61 -6.46 -6.90
CA VAL A 174 10.59 -7.37 -6.37
C VAL A 174 10.16 -8.43 -7.41
N LYS A 175 10.22 -8.13 -8.72
CA LYS A 175 9.92 -9.09 -9.81
C LYS A 175 11.08 -10.05 -10.08
N ILE A 176 12.32 -9.56 -9.99
CA ILE A 176 13.53 -10.29 -10.40
C ILE A 176 14.03 -11.22 -9.29
N THR A 177 13.82 -10.86 -8.05
CA THR A 177 14.37 -11.61 -6.92
C THR A 177 13.46 -12.79 -6.59
N GLY A 178 14.05 -13.98 -6.48
CA GLY A 178 13.41 -15.16 -5.89
C GLY A 178 13.26 -15.02 -4.38
N ILE A 179 12.76 -13.87 -3.93
CA ILE A 179 12.61 -13.51 -2.52
C ILE A 179 11.76 -14.59 -1.85
N THR A 180 12.33 -15.25 -0.85
CA THR A 180 11.59 -16.01 0.15
C THR A 180 10.88 -15.04 1.08
N ILE A 181 9.77 -14.48 0.59
CA ILE A 181 8.81 -13.67 1.36
C ILE A 181 7.46 -14.36 1.28
N ASP A 182 6.61 -14.17 2.29
CA ASP A 182 5.23 -14.62 2.22
C ASP A 182 4.53 -14.02 0.97
N GLN A 183 3.66 -14.81 0.32
CA GLN A 183 3.00 -14.36 -0.92
C GLN A 183 2.10 -13.15 -0.69
N GLY A 184 1.50 -13.03 0.49
CA GLY A 184 0.68 -11.89 0.83
C GLY A 184 1.49 -10.64 1.13
N GLU A 185 2.61 -10.78 1.84
CA GLU A 185 3.58 -9.68 2.01
C GLU A 185 4.10 -9.18 0.66
N LEU A 186 4.42 -10.10 -0.26
CA LEU A 186 4.83 -9.78 -1.63
C LEU A 186 3.74 -9.01 -2.37
N ALA A 187 2.51 -9.51 -2.36
CA ALA A 187 1.37 -8.86 -3.01
C ALA A 187 1.12 -7.47 -2.43
N TYR A 188 1.26 -7.31 -1.11
CA TYR A 188 1.10 -6.03 -0.45
C TYR A 188 2.18 -5.02 -0.85
N LEU A 189 3.46 -5.41 -0.80
CA LEU A 189 4.55 -4.56 -1.28
C LEU A 189 4.38 -4.16 -2.75
N GLN A 190 4.02 -5.13 -3.61
CA GLN A 190 3.73 -4.89 -5.02
C GLN A 190 2.58 -3.89 -5.19
N SER A 191 1.48 -4.04 -4.45
CA SER A 191 0.33 -3.11 -4.55
C SER A 191 0.70 -1.68 -4.20
N VAL A 192 1.51 -1.46 -3.16
CA VAL A 192 1.93 -0.12 -2.74
C VAL A 192 2.83 0.52 -3.80
N LEU A 193 3.75 -0.26 -4.38
CA LEU A 193 4.62 0.19 -5.47
C LEU A 193 3.84 0.48 -6.75
N ASP A 194 2.91 -0.40 -7.13
CA ASP A 194 2.05 -0.25 -8.30
C ASP A 194 1.19 1.02 -8.17
N ILE A 195 0.59 1.27 -7.00
CA ILE A 195 -0.15 2.51 -6.71
C ILE A 195 0.76 3.72 -6.84
N GLY A 196 1.94 3.73 -6.21
CA GLY A 196 2.85 4.87 -6.27
C GLY A 196 3.34 5.20 -7.68
N VAL A 197 3.67 4.18 -8.48
CA VAL A 197 4.11 4.36 -9.88
C VAL A 197 2.96 4.83 -10.76
N SER A 198 1.79 4.18 -10.69
CA SER A 198 0.61 4.55 -11.48
C SER A 198 0.06 5.92 -11.10
N SER A 199 0.14 6.29 -9.82
CA SER A 199 -0.18 7.63 -9.31
C SER A 199 0.69 8.71 -9.96
N TYR A 200 2.03 8.54 -9.94
CA TYR A 200 2.94 9.48 -10.60
C TYR A 200 2.53 9.71 -12.06
N GLU A 201 2.27 8.62 -12.79
CA GLU A 201 1.89 8.66 -14.20
C GLU A 201 0.56 9.42 -14.40
N TRP A 202 -0.44 9.18 -13.54
CA TRP A 202 -1.73 9.86 -13.61
C TRP A 202 -1.62 11.36 -13.34
N TRP A 203 -0.92 11.76 -12.28
CA TRP A 203 -0.78 13.17 -11.91
C TRP A 203 0.07 13.95 -12.92
N SER A 204 1.03 13.30 -13.57
CA SER A 204 1.84 13.92 -14.61
C SER A 204 1.00 14.39 -15.81
N VAL A 205 -0.08 13.68 -16.14
CA VAL A 205 -0.99 14.03 -17.24
C VAL A 205 -2.19 14.87 -16.78
N ASN A 206 -2.60 14.75 -15.52
CA ASN A 206 -3.73 15.47 -14.91
C ASN A 206 -3.30 16.62 -13.99
N SER A 207 -2.16 17.26 -14.26
CA SER A 207 -1.59 18.30 -13.40
C SER A 207 -2.51 19.51 -13.15
N SER A 208 -3.53 19.74 -14.00
CA SER A 208 -4.55 20.78 -13.75
C SER A 208 -5.46 20.50 -12.56
N GLU A 209 -5.56 19.24 -12.13
CA GLU A 209 -6.34 18.82 -10.97
C GLU A 209 -5.52 18.87 -9.68
N ILE A 210 -4.29 19.36 -9.72
CA ILE A 210 -3.47 19.57 -8.52
C ILE A 210 -3.97 20.80 -7.77
N SER A 211 -4.23 20.64 -6.46
CA SER A 211 -4.58 21.76 -5.61
C SER A 211 -3.37 22.61 -5.22
N ASN A 212 -3.44 23.92 -5.44
CA ASN A 212 -2.48 24.89 -4.89
C ASN A 212 -2.66 25.14 -3.38
N HIS A 213 -3.62 24.46 -2.73
CA HIS A 213 -3.83 24.56 -1.29
C HIS A 213 -2.64 24.00 -0.50
N TYR A 214 -1.90 23.04 -1.07
CA TYR A 214 -0.78 22.37 -0.43
C TYR A 214 0.56 22.80 -1.06
N LYS A 215 1.64 22.85 -0.26
CA LYS A 215 2.91 23.53 -0.60
C LYS A 215 3.96 22.68 -1.33
N VAL A 216 3.82 21.36 -1.33
CA VAL A 216 4.75 20.40 -1.96
C VAL A 216 3.97 19.59 -2.98
N ALA A 217 4.60 18.73 -3.79
CA ALA A 217 3.92 17.78 -4.67
C ALA A 217 3.34 16.59 -3.86
N PRO A 218 2.28 16.77 -3.06
CA PRO A 218 1.98 15.86 -1.97
C PRO A 218 1.22 14.64 -2.51
N TRP A 219 0.88 14.58 -3.80
CA TRP A 219 -0.12 13.69 -4.35
C TRP A 219 0.42 12.27 -4.56
N ILE A 220 1.62 12.12 -5.12
CA ILE A 220 2.27 10.80 -5.25
C ILE A 220 2.57 10.23 -3.87
N ILE A 221 3.01 11.11 -2.98
CA ILE A 221 3.29 10.78 -1.59
C ILE A 221 2.00 10.42 -0.84
N ALA A 222 0.91 11.15 -1.07
CA ALA A 222 -0.40 10.87 -0.48
C ALA A 222 -0.79 9.45 -0.81
N ASP A 223 -0.78 9.09 -2.09
CA ASP A 223 -1.23 7.80 -2.60
C ASP A 223 -0.36 6.67 -2.05
N LEU A 224 0.96 6.87 -2.08
CA LEU A 224 1.96 5.91 -1.58
C LEU A 224 1.90 5.70 -0.07
N ILE A 225 1.83 6.79 0.70
CA ILE A 225 1.74 6.75 2.17
C ILE A 225 0.35 6.30 2.59
N GLY A 226 -0.72 6.70 1.91
CA GLY A 226 -2.10 6.24 2.12
C GLY A 226 -2.21 4.73 1.95
N ALA A 227 -1.61 4.18 0.88
CA ALA A 227 -1.55 2.75 0.64
C ALA A 227 -0.80 1.99 1.73
N GLY A 228 0.42 2.42 2.04
CA GLY A 228 1.20 1.76 3.07
C GLY A 228 0.56 1.91 4.45
N PHE A 229 0.23 3.13 4.86
CA PHE A 229 -0.29 3.39 6.20
C PHE A 229 -1.57 2.62 6.50
N SER A 230 -2.53 2.59 5.56
CA SER A 230 -3.83 1.93 5.77
C SER A 230 -3.71 0.42 5.74
N GLY A 231 -2.93 -0.13 4.81
CA GLY A 231 -2.62 -1.55 4.80
C GLY A 231 -1.88 -1.98 6.07
N GLY A 232 -0.95 -1.15 6.57
CA GLY A 232 -0.23 -1.39 7.80
C GLY A 232 -1.15 -1.36 9.03
N ILE A 233 -2.08 -0.42 9.11
CA ILE A 233 -3.10 -0.40 10.18
C ILE A 233 -3.95 -1.68 10.10
N ALA A 234 -4.38 -2.08 8.90
CA ALA A 234 -5.14 -3.31 8.70
C ALA A 234 -4.36 -4.56 9.14
N LEU A 235 -3.03 -4.58 8.99
CA LEU A 235 -2.18 -5.63 9.56
C LEU A 235 -2.14 -5.59 11.09
N LEU A 236 -2.02 -4.39 11.67
CA LEU A 236 -1.85 -4.19 13.11
C LEU A 236 -3.09 -4.61 13.89
N VAL A 237 -4.28 -4.31 13.38
CA VAL A 237 -5.56 -4.58 14.07
C VAL A 237 -6.08 -6.00 13.86
N GLN A 238 -5.43 -6.79 12.99
CA GLN A 238 -5.83 -8.17 12.76
C GLN A 238 -5.46 -9.08 13.94
N PRO A 239 -6.34 -10.02 14.32
CA PRO A 239 -6.05 -10.98 15.39
C PRO A 239 -4.82 -11.82 15.05
N ASP A 240 -4.19 -12.40 16.08
CA ASP A 240 -3.08 -13.33 15.89
C ASP A 240 -3.56 -14.58 15.14
N GLY A 241 -2.84 -14.96 14.08
CA GLY A 241 -3.23 -16.04 13.19
C GLY A 241 -2.88 -15.73 11.73
N ASP A 242 -3.58 -16.40 10.81
CA ASP A 242 -3.41 -16.19 9.38
C ASP A 242 -3.86 -14.78 9.00
N ILE A 243 -2.97 -14.03 8.35
CA ILE A 243 -3.26 -12.67 7.89
C ILE A 243 -4.22 -12.72 6.70
N ASN A 244 -5.32 -11.99 6.79
CA ASN A 244 -6.20 -11.73 5.67
C ASN A 244 -5.60 -10.67 4.74
N TRP A 245 -4.74 -11.11 3.84
CA TRP A 245 -4.07 -10.24 2.88
C TRP A 245 -5.01 -9.51 1.92
N LYS A 246 -6.21 -10.05 1.64
CA LYS A 246 -7.19 -9.32 0.83
C LYS A 246 -7.67 -8.05 1.52
N ALA A 247 -7.96 -8.15 2.82
CA ALA A 247 -8.35 -6.99 3.62
C ALA A 247 -7.20 -5.96 3.70
N VAL A 248 -5.95 -6.41 3.81
CA VAL A 248 -4.76 -5.53 3.80
C VAL A 248 -4.61 -4.79 2.48
N LEU A 249 -4.78 -5.50 1.35
CA LEU A 249 -4.70 -4.91 0.01
C LEU A 249 -5.83 -3.91 -0.25
N ALA A 250 -7.06 -4.28 0.12
CA ALA A 250 -8.22 -3.38 0.02
C ALA A 250 -8.06 -2.14 0.92
N ALA A 251 -7.52 -2.32 2.13
CA ALA A 251 -7.18 -1.22 3.03
C ALA A 251 -6.14 -0.28 2.41
N GLY A 252 -5.11 -0.84 1.77
CA GLY A 252 -4.14 -0.04 1.04
C GLY A 252 -4.78 0.75 -0.11
N LEU A 253 -5.60 0.10 -0.94
CA LEU A 253 -6.26 0.78 -2.04
C LEU A 253 -7.20 1.91 -1.56
N GLY A 254 -8.07 1.65 -0.58
CA GLY A 254 -8.98 2.67 -0.06
C GLY A 254 -8.25 3.82 0.63
N GLY A 255 -7.17 3.51 1.34
CA GLY A 255 -6.27 4.51 1.93
C GLY A 255 -5.61 5.42 0.90
N ALA A 256 -5.11 4.83 -0.19
CA ALA A 256 -4.55 5.58 -1.31
C ALA A 256 -5.61 6.52 -1.90
N ILE A 257 -6.74 5.98 -2.35
CA ILE A 257 -7.82 6.76 -2.98
C ILE A 257 -8.25 7.92 -2.08
N ALA A 258 -8.52 7.69 -0.79
CA ALA A 258 -8.95 8.75 0.12
C ALA A 258 -7.90 9.87 0.24
N SER A 259 -6.62 9.51 0.33
CA SER A 259 -5.53 10.49 0.42
C SER A 259 -5.31 11.26 -0.89
N SER A 260 -5.39 10.61 -2.05
CA SER A 260 -5.30 11.24 -3.38
C SER A 260 -6.40 12.26 -3.59
N THR A 261 -7.62 11.87 -3.22
CA THR A 261 -8.83 12.67 -3.38
C THR A 261 -8.74 13.94 -2.56
N GLY A 262 -8.19 13.92 -1.35
CA GLY A 262 -7.96 15.11 -0.52
C GLY A 262 -7.00 16.13 -1.16
N GLY A 263 -6.09 15.67 -2.02
CA GLY A 263 -5.13 16.49 -2.77
C GLY A 263 -5.68 17.11 -4.05
N ALA A 264 -6.77 16.58 -4.59
CA ALA A 264 -7.34 17.04 -5.85
C ALA A 264 -8.02 18.41 -5.71
N LEU A 265 -7.80 19.28 -6.70
CA LEU A 265 -8.22 20.68 -6.70
C LEU A 265 -9.72 20.85 -6.43
N ARG A 266 -10.56 20.06 -7.10
CA ARG A 266 -12.02 20.14 -6.96
C ARG A 266 -12.47 19.77 -5.57
N ILE A 267 -11.88 18.71 -5.01
CA ILE A 267 -12.19 18.24 -3.66
C ILE A 267 -11.66 19.21 -2.62
N ALA A 268 -10.40 19.63 -2.72
CA ALA A 268 -9.82 20.61 -1.80
C ALA A 268 -10.63 21.92 -1.77
N ARG A 269 -11.07 22.41 -2.96
CA ARG A 269 -11.99 23.55 -3.04
C ARG A 269 -13.33 23.26 -2.39
N TYR A 270 -13.89 22.08 -2.58
CA TYR A 270 -15.15 21.70 -1.98
C TYR A 270 -15.04 21.60 -0.45
N LEU A 271 -14.00 20.96 0.07
CA LEU A 271 -13.78 20.74 1.49
C LEU A 271 -13.49 22.04 2.24
N PHE A 272 -12.62 22.90 1.70
CA PHE A 272 -12.05 24.05 2.41
C PHE A 272 -12.52 25.43 1.89
N GLY A 273 -13.21 25.47 0.75
CA GLY A 273 -13.88 26.67 0.24
C GLY A 273 -15.28 26.86 0.81
#